data_AF-A0A3A4NUA0-F1
#
_entry.id   AF-A0A3A4NUA0-F1
#
_cell.length_a   1.000
_cell.length_b   1.000
_cell.length_c   1.000
_cell.angle_alpha   90.00
_cell.angle_beta   90.00
_cell.angle_gamma   90.00
#
_symmetry.space_group_name_H-M   'P 1'
#
loop_
_entity.id
_entity.type
_entity.pdbx_description
1 polymer ?
#
loop_
_entity_poly.entity_id
_entity_poly.type
_entity_poly.pdbx_seq_one_letter_code
_entity_poly.pdbx_strand_id
1 'polypeptide(L)'
;MAKKIGIIFCEKIQDQTCIGCAKCFKAVNNKAFVFEGGDDRQVVFNTSCGDCPGLVLPKLQLQKMVLDALDEKVDEIYFGTCVKKATAIMNCPMNIDAIKKKIEEMFKVPVAVGTHDY
;
A
#
# COMPACT_ATOMS: atom_id res chain seq x y z
N MET A 1 -1.97 2.14 -21.13
CA MET A 1 -1.41 3.14 -20.20
C MET A 1 -1.01 2.40 -18.93
N ALA A 2 0.04 2.84 -18.24
CA ALA A 2 0.46 2.19 -17.00
C ALA A 2 -0.60 2.38 -15.90
N LYS A 3 -0.93 1.34 -15.13
CA LYS A 3 -1.84 1.46 -13.98
C LYS A 3 -1.12 2.15 -12.82
N LYS A 4 -1.81 3.07 -12.16
CA LYS A 4 -1.31 3.88 -11.05
C LYS A 4 -1.60 3.18 -9.73
N ILE A 5 -0.56 2.96 -8.92
CA ILE A 5 -0.69 2.18 -7.68
C ILE A 5 -0.21 2.96 -6.45
N GLY A 6 -0.89 2.73 -5.33
CA GLY A 6 -0.50 3.21 -4.00
C GLY A 6 -0.01 2.06 -3.11
N ILE A 7 1.01 2.30 -2.28
CA ILE A 7 1.56 1.27 -1.38
C ILE A 7 1.56 1.74 0.08
N ILE A 8 1.02 0.90 0.97
CA ILE A 8 0.93 1.14 2.42
C ILE A 8 1.90 0.22 3.16
N PHE A 9 2.80 0.78 3.95
CA PHE A 9 3.86 0.07 4.69
C PHE A 9 3.57 0.01 6.19
N CYS A 10 4.18 -0.94 6.91
CA CYS A 10 4.15 -0.94 8.37
C CYS A 10 5.10 0.14 8.91
N GLU A 11 4.61 1.04 9.76
CA GLU A 11 5.40 2.14 10.30
C GLU A 11 6.57 1.70 11.20
N LYS A 12 6.38 0.62 11.96
CA LYS A 12 7.41 0.08 12.86
C LYS A 12 8.48 -0.76 12.16
N ILE A 13 8.24 -1.18 10.91
CA ILE A 13 9.16 -2.05 10.14
C ILE A 13 9.89 -1.26 9.06
N GLN A 14 9.27 -0.22 8.50
CA GLN A 14 9.92 0.62 7.52
C GLN A 14 10.99 1.53 8.15
N ASP A 15 11.98 1.95 7.37
CA ASP A 15 12.89 3.03 7.78
C ASP A 15 12.15 4.38 7.86
N GLN A 16 12.71 5.33 8.64
CA GLN A 16 12.07 6.63 8.91
C GLN A 16 11.83 7.47 7.64
N THR A 17 12.65 7.26 6.62
CA THR A 17 12.41 7.75 5.26
C THR A 17 12.24 6.54 4.36
N CYS A 18 11.06 5.91 4.43
CA CYS A 18 10.69 4.87 3.49
C CYS A 18 10.33 5.51 2.15
N ILE A 19 11.34 5.99 1.41
CA ILE A 19 11.22 6.22 -0.04
C ILE A 19 10.88 4.88 -0.74
N GLY A 20 11.08 3.77 -0.03
CA GLY A 20 10.65 2.45 -0.39
C GLY A 20 11.67 1.43 0.05
N CYS A 21 11.26 0.40 0.79
CA CYS A 21 12.05 -0.83 0.76
C CYS A 21 12.18 -1.23 -0.71
N ALA A 22 13.40 -1.27 -1.24
CA ALA A 22 13.67 -1.49 -2.67
C ALA A 22 12.97 -2.73 -3.22
N LYS A 23 12.61 -3.68 -2.35
CA LYS A 23 11.86 -4.89 -2.68
C LYS A 23 10.51 -4.62 -3.36
N CYS A 24 9.72 -3.67 -2.87
CA CYS A 24 8.40 -3.37 -3.47
C CYS A 24 8.57 -2.71 -4.84
N PHE A 25 9.49 -1.74 -4.95
CA PHE A 25 9.82 -1.09 -6.21
C PHE A 25 10.43 -2.07 -7.22
N LYS A 26 11.30 -2.99 -6.78
CA LYS A 26 11.85 -4.07 -7.61
C LYS A 26 10.75 -5.01 -8.11
N ALA A 27 9.79 -5.37 -7.27
CA ALA A 27 8.65 -6.21 -7.68
C ALA A 27 7.81 -5.50 -8.77
N VAL A 28 7.55 -4.20 -8.62
CA VAL A 28 6.86 -3.37 -9.62
C VAL A 28 7.67 -3.29 -10.92
N ASN A 29 8.94 -2.91 -10.84
CA ASN A 29 9.82 -2.71 -12.00
C ASN A 29 10.05 -4.01 -12.80
N ASN A 30 10.13 -5.14 -12.12
CA ASN A 30 10.35 -6.45 -12.73
C ASN A 30 9.05 -7.19 -13.08
N LYS A 31 7.87 -6.59 -12.82
CA LYS A 31 6.55 -7.23 -12.97
C LYS A 31 6.47 -8.61 -12.30
N ALA A 32 6.94 -8.69 -11.05
CA ALA A 32 7.06 -9.93 -10.30
C ALA A 32 5.99 -10.04 -9.19
N PHE A 33 5.71 -11.26 -8.73
CA PHE A 33 4.76 -11.56 -7.65
C PHE A 33 3.35 -11.07 -7.98
N VAL A 34 2.76 -10.22 -7.14
CA VAL A 34 1.40 -9.70 -7.32
C VAL A 34 1.23 -8.85 -8.59
N PHE A 35 2.33 -8.50 -9.26
CA PHE A 35 2.34 -7.72 -10.49
C PHE A 35 2.59 -8.57 -11.76
N GLU A 36 2.67 -9.90 -11.65
CA GLU A 36 2.88 -10.79 -12.80
C GLU A 36 1.72 -10.78 -13.80
N GLY A 37 2.06 -10.83 -15.09
CA GLY A 37 1.08 -10.85 -16.19
C GLY A 37 0.27 -9.56 -16.37
N GLY A 38 0.55 -8.52 -15.57
CA GLY A 38 -0.14 -7.23 -15.62
C GLY A 38 0.51 -6.21 -16.55
N ASP A 39 -0.27 -5.20 -16.91
CA ASP A 39 0.21 -3.98 -17.58
C ASP A 39 1.27 -3.25 -16.74
N ASP A 40 2.05 -2.38 -17.40
CA ASP A 40 3.00 -1.49 -16.74
C ASP A 40 2.36 -0.79 -15.53
N ARG A 41 3.14 -0.60 -14.47
CA ARG A 41 2.69 -0.04 -13.20
C ARG A 41 3.50 1.21 -12.86
N GLN A 42 2.83 2.23 -12.34
CA GLN A 42 3.44 3.46 -11.84
C GLN A 42 3.05 3.67 -10.38
N VAL A 43 4.04 3.76 -9.49
CA VAL A 43 3.77 4.11 -8.09
C VAL A 43 3.49 5.60 -7.99
N VAL A 44 2.29 5.97 -7.56
CA VAL A 44 1.85 7.37 -7.42
C VAL A 44 1.92 7.87 -5.97
N PHE A 45 1.93 6.96 -5.00
CA PHE A 45 2.25 7.30 -3.62
C PHE A 45 2.72 6.09 -2.80
N ASN A 46 3.45 6.39 -1.73
CA ASN A 46 3.72 5.48 -0.62
C ASN A 46 3.33 6.15 0.71
N THR A 47 2.87 5.36 1.68
CA THR A 47 2.62 5.85 3.04
C THR A 47 2.71 4.74 4.07
N SER A 48 2.74 5.07 5.35
CA SER A 48 2.74 4.09 6.44
C SER A 48 1.32 3.77 6.93
N CYS A 49 1.20 2.70 7.72
CA CYS A 49 -0.04 2.32 8.37
C CYS A 49 -0.43 3.24 9.54
N GLY A 50 0.42 4.21 9.91
CA GLY A 50 0.12 5.22 10.93
C GLY A 50 0.27 4.73 12.37
N ASP A 51 1.40 4.08 12.66
CA ASP A 51 1.74 3.44 13.94
C ASP A 51 0.71 2.41 14.45
N CYS A 52 0.94 1.75 15.58
CA CYS A 52 -0.03 0.88 16.26
C CYS A 52 -0.94 1.74 17.16
N PRO A 53 -2.28 1.68 17.03
CA PRO A 53 -3.09 0.57 16.47
C PRO A 53 -3.48 0.67 14.98
N GLY A 54 -2.96 1.63 14.21
CA GLY A 54 -3.15 1.73 12.76
C GLY A 54 -4.00 2.92 12.34
N LEU A 55 -3.41 4.11 12.20
CA LEU A 55 -4.06 5.32 11.66
C LEU A 55 -4.15 5.32 10.12
N VAL A 56 -4.31 4.14 9.49
CA VAL A 56 -4.30 3.96 8.03
C VAL A 56 -5.37 4.81 7.35
N LEU A 57 -6.62 4.76 7.86
CA LEU A 57 -7.76 5.41 7.22
C LEU A 57 -7.62 6.95 7.20
N PRO A 58 -7.33 7.64 8.32
CA PRO A 58 -7.07 9.08 8.29
C PRO A 58 -5.91 9.47 7.37
N LYS A 59 -4.81 8.69 7.37
CA LYS A 59 -3.66 8.98 6.50
C LYS A 59 -4.02 8.84 5.02
N LEU A 60 -4.81 7.83 4.67
CA LEU A 60 -5.30 7.67 3.31
C LEU A 60 -6.35 8.72 2.93
N GLN A 61 -7.18 9.19 3.84
CA GLN A 61 -8.07 10.33 3.58
C GLN A 61 -7.27 11.59 3.21
N LEU A 62 -6.20 11.88 3.95
CA LEU A 62 -5.27 12.95 3.59
C LEU A 62 -4.65 12.72 2.21
N GLN A 63 -4.19 11.49 1.94
CA GLN A 63 -3.58 11.16 0.66
C GLN A 63 -4.55 11.30 -0.51
N LYS A 64 -5.82 10.91 -0.33
CA LYS A 64 -6.87 11.11 -1.32
C LYS A 64 -7.03 12.59 -1.65
N MET A 65 -7.07 13.46 -0.64
CA MET A 65 -7.14 14.91 -0.86
C MET A 65 -5.92 15.46 -1.62
N VAL A 66 -4.72 14.93 -1.33
CA VAL A 66 -3.49 15.30 -2.06
C VAL A 66 -3.56 14.85 -3.52
N LEU A 67 -3.99 13.61 -3.78
CA LEU A 67 -4.18 13.10 -5.15
C LEU A 67 -5.20 13.94 -5.93
N ASP A 68 -6.36 14.20 -5.31
CA ASP A 68 -7.42 15.02 -5.90
C ASP A 68 -6.90 16.45 -6.22
N ALA A 69 -6.09 17.05 -5.33
CA ALA A 69 -5.51 18.38 -5.53
C ALA A 69 -4.42 18.44 -6.63
N LEU A 70 -3.78 17.30 -6.91
CA LEU A 70 -2.76 17.17 -7.95
C LEU A 70 -3.31 16.70 -9.30
N ASP A 71 -4.64 16.51 -9.41
CA ASP A 71 -5.31 15.85 -10.55
C ASP A 71 -4.70 14.47 -10.85
N GLU A 72 -4.27 13.77 -9.79
CA GLU A 72 -3.62 12.47 -9.86
C GLU A 72 -4.58 11.36 -9.42
N LYS A 73 -4.49 10.18 -10.05
CA LYS A 73 -5.39 9.05 -9.79
C LYS A 73 -4.63 7.85 -9.25
N VAL A 74 -5.34 7.01 -8.51
CA VAL A 74 -4.87 5.68 -8.11
C VAL A 74 -5.88 4.65 -8.61
N ASP A 75 -5.39 3.57 -9.21
CA ASP A 75 -6.19 2.48 -9.77
C ASP A 75 -6.22 1.25 -8.86
N GLU A 76 -5.17 1.04 -8.05
CA GLU A 76 -5.04 -0.12 -7.15
C GLU A 76 -4.22 0.27 -5.91
N ILE A 77 -4.53 -0.31 -4.74
CA ILE A 77 -3.80 -0.06 -3.49
C ILE A 77 -3.28 -1.36 -2.90
N TYR A 78 -2.06 -1.36 -2.40
CA TYR A 78 -1.41 -2.55 -1.84
C TYR A 78 -0.93 -2.29 -0.41
N PHE A 79 -1.29 -3.17 0.51
CA PHE A 79 -0.52 -3.31 1.75
C PHE A 79 0.78 -4.04 1.44
N GLY A 80 1.91 -3.47 1.83
CA GLY A 80 3.22 -4.07 1.67
C GLY A 80 3.35 -5.39 2.45
N THR A 81 4.28 -6.24 2.02
CA THR A 81 4.56 -7.51 2.72
C THR A 81 4.94 -7.33 4.19
N CYS A 82 5.52 -6.19 4.57
CA CYS A 82 5.78 -5.87 5.97
C CYS A 82 4.50 -5.82 6.81
N VAL A 83 3.39 -5.30 6.27
CA VAL A 83 2.09 -5.30 6.93
C VAL A 83 1.53 -6.73 7.02
N LYS A 84 1.58 -7.49 5.90
CA LYS A 84 1.17 -8.91 5.85
C LYS A 84 1.89 -9.74 6.93
N LYS A 85 3.21 -9.57 7.07
CA LYS A 85 4.01 -10.28 8.08
C LYS A 85 3.71 -9.80 9.49
N ALA A 86 3.52 -8.49 9.69
CA ALA A 86 3.19 -7.93 10.99
C ALA A 86 1.86 -8.49 11.53
N THR A 87 0.83 -8.57 10.69
CA THR A 87 -0.50 -9.11 11.05
C THR A 87 -0.49 -10.63 11.20
N ALA A 88 0.37 -11.34 10.47
CA ALA A 88 0.42 -12.80 10.54
C ALA A 88 1.28 -13.36 11.69
N ILE A 89 2.38 -12.68 12.06
CA ILE A 89 3.42 -13.27 12.93
C ILE A 89 3.76 -12.38 14.15
N MET A 90 3.62 -11.06 14.04
CA MET A 90 4.16 -10.11 15.03
C MET A 90 3.10 -9.47 15.93
N ASN A 91 1.93 -10.11 16.11
CA ASN A 91 0.81 -9.61 16.93
C ASN A 91 0.38 -8.17 16.60
N CYS A 92 0.42 -7.77 15.33
CA CYS A 92 -0.11 -6.47 14.95
C CYS A 92 -1.61 -6.39 15.27
N PRO A 93 -2.08 -5.37 16.02
CA PRO A 93 -3.48 -5.27 16.45
C PRO A 93 -4.43 -4.81 15.33
N MET A 94 -3.89 -4.50 14.16
CA MET A 94 -4.62 -3.93 13.05
C MET A 94 -5.57 -4.96 12.43
N ASN A 95 -6.87 -4.64 12.39
CA ASN A 95 -7.86 -5.46 11.68
C ASN A 95 -7.77 -5.19 10.16
N ILE A 96 -6.87 -5.92 9.51
CA ILE A 96 -6.55 -5.71 8.10
C ILE A 96 -7.74 -5.91 7.16
N ASP A 97 -8.64 -6.86 7.46
CA ASP A 97 -9.79 -7.15 6.63
C ASP A 97 -10.84 -6.03 6.69
N ALA A 98 -11.11 -5.52 7.90
CA ALA A 98 -12.03 -4.39 8.09
C ALA A 98 -11.48 -3.11 7.44
N ILE A 99 -10.18 -2.84 7.61
CA ILE A 99 -9.52 -1.67 7.03
C ILE A 99 -9.49 -1.79 5.51
N LYS A 100 -9.14 -2.95 4.95
CA LYS A 100 -9.15 -3.21 3.51
C LYS A 100 -10.52 -2.83 2.91
N LYS A 101 -11.61 -3.34 3.47
CA LYS A 101 -12.97 -3.02 3.01
C LYS A 101 -13.26 -1.52 3.06
N LYS A 102 -12.86 -0.84 4.13
CA LYS A 102 -13.02 0.61 4.28
C LYS A 102 -12.22 1.40 3.24
N ILE A 103 -11.03 0.93 2.85
CA ILE A 103 -10.22 1.55 1.79
C ILE A 103 -10.90 1.34 0.43
N GLU A 104 -11.36 0.13 0.12
CA GLU A 104 -12.11 -0.17 -1.11
C GLU A 104 -13.38 0.71 -1.21
N GLU A 105 -14.10 0.90 -0.11
CA GLU A 105 -15.26 1.81 -0.02
C GLU A 105 -14.88 3.28 -0.26
N MET A 106 -13.73 3.72 0.26
CA MET A 106 -13.27 5.12 0.23
C MET A 106 -12.69 5.53 -1.14
N PHE A 107 -11.91 4.65 -1.76
CA PHE A 107 -11.22 4.93 -3.02
C PHE A 107 -11.93 4.33 -4.24
N LYS A 108 -12.85 3.39 -4.06
CA LYS A 108 -13.52 2.65 -5.15
C LYS A 108 -12.54 1.90 -6.07
N VAL A 109 -11.44 1.41 -5.50
CA VAL A 109 -10.39 0.66 -6.19
C VAL A 109 -10.10 -0.65 -5.45
N PRO A 110 -9.62 -1.70 -6.14
CA PRO A 110 -9.21 -2.94 -5.50
C PRO A 110 -8.03 -2.72 -4.53
N VAL A 111 -8.07 -3.45 -3.41
CA VAL A 111 -7.01 -3.44 -2.40
C VAL A 111 -6.45 -4.84 -2.17
N ALA A 112 -5.13 -5.00 -2.23
CA ALA A 112 -4.44 -6.27 -2.02
C ALA A 112 -3.48 -6.25 -0.82
N VAL A 113 -3.12 -7.43 -0.30
CA VAL A 113 -2.24 -7.58 0.87
C VAL A 113 -1.01 -8.42 0.52
N GLY A 114 0.15 -7.84 0.74
CA GLY A 114 1.44 -8.39 0.34
C GLY A 114 1.83 -7.94 -1.06
N THR A 115 3.11 -7.62 -1.25
CA THR A 115 3.66 -7.16 -2.53
C THR A 115 4.70 -8.13 -3.10
N HIS A 116 5.33 -8.95 -2.25
CA HIS A 116 6.33 -9.96 -2.61
C HIS A 116 6.53 -10.99 -1.48
N ASP A 117 7.19 -12.13 -1.76
CA ASP A 117 7.40 -13.20 -0.76
C ASP A 117 8.89 -13.45 -0.35
N TYR A 118 9.85 -12.68 -0.87
CA TYR A 118 11.28 -12.73 -0.50
C TYR A 118 11.72 -11.71 0.57
#